data_AF-A0A2M9J8F8-F1
#
_entry.id   AF-A0A2M9J8F8-F1
#
_cell.length_a   1.000
_cell.length_b   1.000
_cell.length_c   1.000
_cell.angle_alpha   90.00
_cell.angle_beta   90.00
_cell.angle_gamma   90.00
#
_symmetry.space_group_name_H-M   'P 1'
#
loop_
_entity.id
_entity.type
_entity.pdbx_description
1 polymer ?
#
loop_
_entity_poly.entity_id
_entity_poly.type
_entity_poly.pdbx_seq_one_letter_code
_entity_poly.pdbx_strand_id
1 'polypeptide(L)'
;MIVLAGVAYGAGLVLNHSEVPKGTTVLGVDIGGGTKEAAVSKLDQTLGKRANQPLHLTVDGKQEQLKPEIAGLSLDTQATVRAAAGSDYNPVSVIGSLFGGKRVAQPVFPFDEEKLGVALTDLAGASGSASEGTIKFVPGKAVAVPGKAGKSLDVNRSMIAVKDAYRTLVQTGKADAVPLPVAVRQPTVGQAEIDRAMEEFAKPAMSANVTIKAGGKSLPFGPLKSLPKILSMKADNGKLVEVYDKAAITELIGSTFKGVMVSEGGPKHEVSADDVAAAMKTALRGKTTAQRTVTIGE
;
A
#
# COMPACT_ATOMS: atom_id res chain seq x y z
N MET A 1 30.07 -61.29 25.03
CA MET A 1 29.89 -60.53 23.77
C MET A 1 28.57 -59.75 23.76
N ILE A 2 28.25 -59.00 24.82
CA ILE A 2 27.03 -58.16 24.91
C ILE A 2 27.40 -56.69 25.23
N VAL A 3 28.66 -56.40 25.56
CA VAL A 3 29.13 -55.05 25.91
C VAL A 3 29.49 -54.21 24.66
N LEU A 4 29.67 -54.84 23.50
CA LEU A 4 29.96 -54.13 22.23
C LEU A 4 28.72 -53.72 21.43
N ALA A 5 27.53 -54.22 21.77
CA ALA A 5 26.28 -53.82 21.11
C ALA A 5 25.63 -52.57 21.75
N GLY A 6 25.97 -52.25 23.01
CA GLY A 6 25.40 -51.11 23.73
C GLY A 6 26.01 -49.75 23.38
N VAL A 7 27.21 -49.72 22.79
CA VAL A 7 27.88 -48.46 22.39
C VAL A 7 27.46 -48.01 20.99
N ALA A 8 26.98 -48.93 20.14
CA ALA A 8 26.49 -48.59 18.80
C ALA A 8 25.08 -47.98 18.79
N TYR A 9 24.29 -48.19 19.85
CA TYR A 9 22.94 -47.61 19.99
C TYR A 9 22.93 -46.29 20.77
N GLY A 10 24.01 -45.99 21.51
CA GLY A 10 24.13 -44.81 22.37
C GLY A 10 24.77 -43.58 21.72
N ALA A 11 25.33 -43.68 20.51
CA ALA A 11 25.94 -42.57 19.79
C ALA A 11 24.98 -41.86 18.80
N GLY A 12 23.79 -42.44 18.54
CA GLY A 12 22.82 -41.87 17.60
C GLY A 12 21.79 -40.93 18.22
N LEU A 13 21.65 -40.90 19.55
CA LEU A 13 20.54 -40.24 20.25
C LEU A 13 20.89 -38.89 20.89
N VAL A 14 22.11 -38.38 20.68
CA VAL A 14 22.53 -37.03 21.10
C VAL A 14 23.01 -36.20 19.90
N LEU A 15 22.49 -36.48 18.70
CA LEU A 15 22.73 -35.67 17.50
C LEU A 15 21.58 -34.68 17.32
N ASN A 16 21.80 -33.48 17.87
CA ASN A 16 21.20 -32.20 17.52
C ASN A 16 19.79 -32.19 16.93
N HIS A 17 18.81 -31.84 17.77
CA HIS A 17 17.49 -31.30 17.38
C HIS A 17 17.58 -29.97 16.58
N SER A 18 18.80 -29.52 16.25
CA SER A 18 19.16 -28.24 15.62
C SER A 18 19.72 -28.41 14.20
N GLU A 19 19.77 -29.63 13.67
CA GLU A 19 20.32 -29.93 12.34
C GLU A 19 19.23 -30.17 11.29
N VAL A 20 19.55 -29.86 10.04
CA VAL A 20 18.70 -30.14 8.87
C VAL A 20 19.12 -31.49 8.28
N PRO A 21 18.19 -32.43 8.03
CA PRO A 21 18.51 -33.74 7.47
C PRO A 21 19.33 -33.64 6.17
N LYS A 22 20.33 -34.53 6.02
CA LYS A 22 21.18 -34.60 4.82
C LYS A 22 20.34 -34.81 3.55
N GLY A 23 20.78 -34.22 2.44
CA GLY A 23 20.08 -34.33 1.15
C GLY A 23 18.81 -33.48 1.04
N THR A 24 18.56 -32.57 1.98
CA THR A 24 17.44 -31.63 1.93
C THR A 24 17.74 -30.43 1.04
N THR A 25 16.88 -30.17 0.07
CA THR A 25 17.00 -29.06 -0.88
C THR A 25 15.73 -28.20 -0.85
N VAL A 26 15.89 -26.89 -1.05
CA VAL A 26 14.79 -25.93 -1.23
C VAL A 26 15.06 -25.16 -2.51
N LEU A 27 14.13 -25.22 -3.48
CA LEU A 27 14.28 -24.54 -4.78
C LEU A 27 15.65 -24.79 -5.45
N GLY A 28 16.19 -26.00 -5.30
CA GLY A 28 17.49 -26.40 -5.84
C GLY A 28 18.70 -26.02 -4.98
N VAL A 29 18.52 -25.31 -3.85
CA VAL A 29 19.58 -25.01 -2.88
C VAL A 29 19.66 -26.13 -1.85
N ASP A 30 20.80 -26.83 -1.78
CA ASP A 30 21.05 -27.84 -0.76
C ASP A 30 21.28 -27.19 0.61
N ILE A 31 20.46 -27.55 1.59
CA ILE A 31 20.49 -27.03 2.96
C ILE A 31 20.72 -28.13 4.01
N GLY A 32 20.89 -29.38 3.57
CA GLY A 32 21.03 -30.53 4.47
C GLY A 32 22.44 -30.71 5.03
N GLY A 33 22.54 -31.40 6.17
CA GLY A 33 23.81 -31.86 6.74
C GLY A 33 24.55 -30.86 7.61
N GLY A 34 23.89 -29.78 8.03
CA GLY A 34 24.42 -28.77 8.95
C GLY A 34 23.33 -28.19 9.86
N THR A 35 23.67 -27.13 10.60
CA THR A 35 22.73 -26.48 11.52
C THR A 35 21.66 -25.68 10.77
N LYS A 36 20.53 -25.42 11.45
CA LYS A 36 19.46 -24.56 10.92
C LYS A 36 19.97 -23.16 10.55
N GLU A 37 20.88 -22.59 11.32
CA GLU A 37 21.44 -21.26 11.09
C GLU A 37 22.28 -21.23 9.81
N ALA A 38 23.10 -22.25 9.58
CA ALA A 38 23.88 -22.39 8.36
C ALA A 38 22.96 -22.57 7.12
N ALA A 39 21.89 -23.35 7.27
CA ALA A 39 20.87 -23.52 6.24
C ALA A 39 20.14 -22.22 5.89
N VAL A 40 19.73 -21.44 6.90
CA VAL A 40 19.11 -20.12 6.71
C VAL A 40 20.06 -19.18 5.97
N SER A 41 21.31 -19.07 6.43
CA SER A 41 22.32 -18.22 5.80
C SER A 41 22.53 -18.58 4.31
N LYS A 42 22.55 -19.87 3.99
CA LYS A 42 22.70 -20.34 2.60
C LYS A 42 21.51 -19.99 1.72
N LEU A 43 20.28 -20.10 2.24
CA LEU A 43 19.07 -19.66 1.54
C LEU A 43 19.06 -18.13 1.36
N ASP A 44 19.41 -17.35 2.37
CA ASP A 44 19.45 -15.89 2.27
C ASP A 44 20.45 -15.41 1.21
N GLN A 45 21.64 -16.01 1.18
CA GLN A 45 22.67 -15.66 0.19
C GLN A 45 22.24 -15.98 -1.25
N THR A 46 21.55 -17.10 -1.45
CA THR A 46 21.22 -17.62 -2.79
C THR A 46 19.88 -17.08 -3.30
N LEU A 47 18.85 -17.14 -2.45
CA LEU A 47 17.47 -16.80 -2.79
C LEU A 47 17.08 -15.40 -2.32
N GLY A 48 17.68 -14.88 -1.25
CA GLY A 48 17.37 -13.54 -0.73
C GLY A 48 17.60 -12.43 -1.76
N LYS A 49 18.66 -12.53 -2.58
CA LYS A 49 18.88 -11.60 -3.69
C LYS A 49 17.76 -11.62 -4.72
N ARG A 50 17.20 -12.79 -5.02
CA ARG A 50 16.07 -12.96 -5.97
C ARG A 50 14.76 -12.49 -5.35
N ALA A 51 14.54 -12.81 -4.07
CA ALA A 51 13.38 -12.40 -3.29
C ALA A 51 13.24 -10.87 -3.16
N ASN A 52 14.35 -10.13 -3.24
CA ASN A 52 14.33 -8.67 -3.16
C ASN A 52 14.32 -7.98 -4.54
N GLN A 53 14.35 -8.73 -5.64
CA GLN A 53 14.30 -8.14 -6.98
C GLN A 53 12.90 -7.60 -7.29
N PRO A 54 12.78 -6.41 -7.92
CA PRO A 54 11.51 -5.92 -8.41
C PRO A 54 10.85 -6.89 -9.38
N LEU A 55 9.54 -7.05 -9.28
CA LEU A 55 8.75 -7.73 -10.30
C LEU A 55 8.52 -6.79 -11.46
N HIS A 56 8.78 -7.26 -12.68
CA HIS A 56 8.40 -6.58 -13.90
C HIS A 56 6.98 -6.98 -14.28
N LEU A 57 6.10 -5.99 -14.39
CA LEU A 57 4.68 -6.19 -14.65
C LEU A 57 4.29 -5.42 -15.92
N THR A 58 3.23 -5.87 -16.58
CA THR A 58 2.63 -5.11 -17.68
C THR A 58 1.13 -4.93 -17.47
N VAL A 59 0.68 -3.68 -17.60
CA VAL A 59 -0.74 -3.31 -17.46
C VAL A 59 -1.17 -2.63 -18.75
N ASP A 60 -2.05 -3.28 -19.52
CA ASP A 60 -2.49 -2.80 -20.84
C ASP A 60 -1.31 -2.39 -21.77
N GLY A 61 -0.22 -3.16 -21.73
CA GLY A 61 0.99 -2.94 -22.54
C GLY A 61 2.01 -1.94 -21.97
N LYS A 62 1.69 -1.24 -20.87
CA LYS A 62 2.65 -0.37 -20.16
C LYS A 62 3.49 -1.20 -19.20
N GLN A 63 4.79 -0.95 -19.19
CA GLN A 63 5.71 -1.59 -18.25
C GLN A 63 5.66 -0.90 -16.88
N GLU A 64 5.64 -1.72 -15.85
CA GLU A 64 5.54 -1.29 -14.46
C GLU A 64 6.46 -2.13 -13.59
N GLN A 65 6.85 -1.59 -12.43
CA GLN A 65 7.68 -2.29 -11.46
C GLN A 65 7.00 -2.33 -10.10
N LEU A 66 6.99 -3.53 -9.50
CA LEU A 66 6.49 -3.73 -8.15
C LEU A 66 7.60 -4.26 -7.26
N LYS A 67 7.95 -3.48 -6.23
CA LYS A 67 8.94 -3.91 -5.24
C LYS A 67 8.30 -4.89 -4.25
N PRO A 68 8.90 -6.07 -4.01
CA PRO A 68 8.39 -7.06 -3.06
C PRO A 68 8.09 -6.48 -1.67
N GLU A 69 9.01 -5.66 -1.15
CA GLU A 69 8.90 -5.04 0.18
C GLU A 69 7.65 -4.15 0.34
N ILE A 70 7.30 -3.39 -0.70
CA ILE A 70 6.13 -2.49 -0.71
C ILE A 70 4.85 -3.31 -0.86
N ALA A 71 4.91 -4.38 -1.66
CA ALA A 71 3.81 -5.28 -1.94
C ALA A 71 3.58 -6.34 -0.85
N GLY A 72 4.38 -6.35 0.23
CA GLY A 72 4.25 -7.34 1.29
C GLY A 72 4.60 -8.76 0.87
N LEU A 73 5.48 -8.91 -0.12
CA LEU A 73 5.97 -10.19 -0.62
C LEU A 73 7.34 -10.47 -0.03
N SER A 74 7.52 -11.63 0.59
CA SER A 74 8.84 -12.05 1.07
C SER A 74 9.01 -13.57 1.05
N LEU A 75 10.26 -14.01 1.21
CA LEU A 75 10.63 -15.41 1.43
C LEU A 75 11.05 -15.56 2.89
N ASP A 76 10.35 -16.39 3.66
CA ASP A 76 10.72 -16.66 5.05
C ASP A 76 11.66 -17.88 5.09
N THR A 77 12.96 -17.61 5.00
CA THR A 77 14.01 -18.64 5.04
C THR A 77 14.06 -19.34 6.39
N GLN A 78 13.76 -18.65 7.50
CA GLN A 78 13.72 -19.25 8.83
C GLN A 78 12.57 -20.24 8.98
N ALA A 79 11.34 -19.85 8.61
CA ALA A 79 10.19 -20.75 8.63
C ALA A 79 10.37 -21.91 7.65
N THR A 80 10.96 -21.64 6.48
CA THR A 80 11.31 -22.67 5.49
C THR A 80 12.25 -23.72 6.09
N VAL A 81 13.36 -23.30 6.71
CA VAL A 81 14.31 -24.22 7.34
C VAL A 81 13.69 -24.94 8.53
N ARG A 82 12.89 -24.24 9.35
CA ARG A 82 12.18 -24.84 10.49
C ARG A 82 11.23 -25.95 10.04
N ALA A 83 10.46 -25.71 8.97
CA ALA A 83 9.56 -26.71 8.38
C ALA A 83 10.35 -27.87 7.76
N ALA A 84 11.45 -27.58 7.06
CA ALA A 84 12.31 -28.59 6.46
C ALA A 84 13.01 -29.50 7.49
N ALA A 85 13.35 -28.95 8.65
CA ALA A 85 13.94 -29.69 9.76
C ALA A 85 12.90 -30.46 10.59
N GLY A 86 11.62 -30.11 10.49
CA GLY A 86 10.56 -30.54 11.41
C GLY A 86 9.73 -31.74 10.99
N SER A 87 10.14 -32.55 10.01
CA SER A 87 9.29 -33.66 9.54
C SER A 87 10.08 -34.94 9.26
N ASP A 88 10.35 -35.71 10.31
CA ASP A 88 10.61 -37.16 10.24
C ASP A 88 10.21 -37.82 11.57
N TYR A 89 8.90 -37.84 11.85
CA TYR A 89 8.28 -38.82 12.77
C TYR A 89 7.26 -39.68 11.99
N ASN A 90 7.61 -40.12 10.78
CA ASN A 90 6.86 -41.13 10.06
C ASN A 90 7.74 -42.38 9.90
N PRO A 91 7.43 -43.53 10.53
CA PRO A 91 8.31 -44.71 10.57
C PRO A 91 8.59 -45.35 9.20
N VAL A 92 7.94 -44.89 8.13
CA VAL A 92 8.17 -45.33 6.75
C VAL A 92 9.21 -44.46 6.01
N SER A 93 9.46 -43.20 6.43
CA SER A 93 10.48 -42.32 5.81
C SER A 93 11.92 -42.60 6.27
N VAL A 94 12.08 -43.33 7.38
CA VAL A 94 13.39 -43.70 7.97
C VAL A 94 14.13 -44.78 7.19
N ILE A 95 13.44 -45.56 6.35
CA ILE A 95 14.08 -46.62 5.55
C ILE A 95 14.80 -46.03 4.32
N GLY A 96 14.27 -44.93 3.75
CA GLY A 96 14.90 -44.25 2.60
C GLY A 96 16.08 -43.35 2.95
N SER A 97 16.18 -42.89 4.20
CA SER A 97 17.28 -42.02 4.66
C SER A 97 18.60 -42.77 4.87
N LEU A 98 18.56 -44.11 5.02
CA LEU A 98 19.74 -44.97 5.00
C LEU A 98 20.33 -45.15 3.59
N PHE A 99 19.58 -44.81 2.53
CA PHE A 99 19.97 -44.96 1.13
C PHE A 99 20.14 -43.63 0.38
N GLY A 100 20.24 -42.49 1.07
CA GLY A 100 20.58 -41.22 0.43
C GLY A 100 19.46 -40.60 -0.42
N GLY A 101 18.19 -40.79 -0.04
CA GLY A 101 17.06 -40.16 -0.73
C GLY A 101 17.12 -38.63 -0.71
N LYS A 102 16.89 -37.98 -1.86
CA LYS A 102 16.76 -36.52 -1.97
C LYS A 102 15.47 -36.05 -1.29
N ARG A 103 15.56 -35.09 -0.38
CA ARG A 103 14.41 -34.45 0.26
C ARG A 103 14.20 -33.08 -0.37
N VAL A 104 13.02 -32.80 -0.92
CA VAL A 104 12.68 -31.48 -1.46
C VAL A 104 11.71 -30.81 -0.50
N ALA A 105 12.19 -29.78 0.20
CA ALA A 105 11.39 -28.99 1.13
C ALA A 105 10.76 -27.79 0.40
N GLN A 106 9.54 -27.43 0.81
CA GLN A 106 8.80 -26.32 0.22
C GLN A 106 9.21 -24.99 0.89
N PRO A 107 9.46 -23.93 0.10
CA PRO A 107 9.68 -22.59 0.63
C PRO A 107 8.39 -22.02 1.24
N VAL A 108 8.55 -21.21 2.28
CA VAL A 108 7.47 -20.45 2.92
C VAL A 108 7.47 -19.03 2.38
N PHE A 109 6.35 -18.65 1.76
CA PHE A 109 6.14 -17.31 1.20
C PHE A 109 5.02 -16.60 1.95
N PRO A 110 5.33 -15.82 3.00
CA PRO A 110 4.33 -14.96 3.61
C PRO A 110 3.95 -13.85 2.64
N PHE A 111 2.65 -13.64 2.49
CA PHE A 111 2.08 -12.55 1.69
C PHE A 111 1.16 -11.72 2.57
N ASP A 112 1.46 -10.44 2.67
CA ASP A 112 0.57 -9.45 3.26
C ASP A 112 -0.41 -8.99 2.17
N GLU A 113 -1.61 -9.56 2.21
CA GLU A 113 -2.63 -9.32 1.18
C GLU A 113 -3.14 -7.87 1.17
N GLU A 114 -3.11 -7.20 2.32
CA GLU A 114 -3.52 -5.81 2.45
C GLU A 114 -2.50 -4.91 1.75
N LYS A 115 -1.20 -5.09 2.03
CA LYS A 115 -0.13 -4.35 1.33
C LYS A 115 -0.13 -4.62 -0.17
N LEU A 116 -0.30 -5.88 -0.56
CA LEU A 116 -0.38 -6.25 -1.97
C LEU A 116 -1.58 -5.57 -2.66
N GLY A 117 -2.75 -5.57 -2.02
CA GLY A 117 -3.95 -4.92 -2.53
C GLY A 117 -3.79 -3.42 -2.69
N VAL A 118 -3.18 -2.74 -1.71
CA VAL A 118 -2.86 -1.30 -1.78
C VAL A 118 -1.89 -1.01 -2.93
N ALA A 119 -0.78 -1.74 -3.01
CA ALA A 119 0.22 -1.52 -4.06
C ALA A 119 -0.36 -1.76 -5.47
N LEU A 120 -1.24 -2.75 -5.63
CA LEU A 120 -1.94 -2.99 -6.90
C LEU A 120 -3.00 -1.94 -7.21
N THR A 121 -3.65 -1.36 -6.19
CA THR A 121 -4.60 -0.25 -6.37
C THR A 121 -3.88 1.01 -6.83
N ASP A 122 -2.73 1.33 -6.25
CA ASP A 122 -1.89 2.44 -6.67
C ASP A 122 -1.42 2.26 -8.11
N LEU A 123 -1.00 1.04 -8.46
CA LEU A 123 -0.63 0.67 -9.82
C LEU A 123 -1.81 0.83 -10.80
N ALA A 124 -3.01 0.42 -10.39
CA ALA A 124 -4.23 0.56 -11.18
C ALA A 124 -4.57 2.04 -11.48
N GLY A 125 -4.31 2.92 -10.52
CA GLY A 125 -4.49 4.37 -10.66
C GLY A 125 -3.50 5.03 -11.62
N ALA A 126 -2.23 4.58 -11.61
CA ALA A 126 -1.19 5.12 -12.49
C ALA A 126 -1.32 4.64 -13.95
N SER A 127 -1.70 3.36 -14.13
CA SER A 127 -1.66 2.72 -15.44
C SER A 127 -3.02 2.63 -16.14
N GLY A 128 -4.12 2.77 -15.40
CA GLY A 128 -5.49 2.72 -15.92
C GLY A 128 -5.85 3.88 -16.86
N SER A 129 -6.84 3.65 -17.72
CA SER A 129 -7.43 4.66 -18.61
C SER A 129 -8.83 5.10 -18.17
N ALA A 130 -9.44 4.40 -17.21
CA ALA A 130 -10.69 4.83 -16.60
C ALA A 130 -10.45 6.03 -15.67
N SER A 131 -11.36 7.01 -15.68
CA SER A 131 -11.30 8.16 -14.78
C SER A 131 -12.66 8.41 -14.14
N GLU A 132 -12.66 8.70 -12.84
CA GLU A 132 -13.86 9.10 -12.12
C GLU A 132 -14.31 10.51 -12.55
N GLY A 133 -15.63 10.76 -12.44
CA GLY A 133 -16.15 12.11 -12.54
C GLY A 133 -15.69 12.96 -11.37
N THR A 134 -15.40 14.24 -11.60
CA THR A 134 -14.97 15.18 -10.55
C THR A 134 -15.28 16.62 -10.92
N ILE A 135 -14.93 17.55 -10.03
CA ILE A 135 -14.99 18.99 -10.25
C ILE A 135 -13.60 19.58 -10.03
N LYS A 136 -13.11 20.33 -11.01
CA LYS A 136 -11.85 21.09 -10.90
C LYS A 136 -12.13 22.52 -10.51
N PHE A 137 -11.40 23.02 -9.52
CA PHE A 137 -11.38 24.42 -9.15
C PHE A 137 -10.26 25.10 -9.91
N VAL A 138 -10.61 26.02 -10.81
CA VAL A 138 -9.65 26.81 -11.59
C VAL A 138 -9.83 28.29 -11.24
N PRO A 139 -8.87 29.18 -11.56
CA PRO A 139 -9.02 30.60 -11.29
C PRO A 139 -10.38 31.15 -11.74
N GLY A 140 -11.18 31.57 -10.76
CA GLY A 140 -12.48 32.21 -10.94
C GLY A 140 -13.69 31.29 -11.10
N LYS A 141 -13.53 29.96 -11.24
CA LYS A 141 -14.70 29.07 -11.43
C LYS A 141 -14.44 27.61 -11.05
N ALA A 142 -15.52 26.87 -10.81
CA ALA A 142 -15.53 25.42 -10.78
C ALA A 142 -15.91 24.86 -12.16
N VAL A 143 -15.27 23.77 -12.57
CA VAL A 143 -15.47 23.12 -13.88
C VAL A 143 -15.78 21.65 -13.67
N ALA A 144 -16.92 21.20 -14.17
CA ALA A 144 -17.29 19.79 -14.19
C ALA A 144 -16.36 19.00 -15.12
N VAL A 145 -15.88 17.86 -14.66
CA VAL A 145 -15.07 16.93 -15.43
C VAL A 145 -15.78 15.58 -15.42
N PRO A 146 -16.51 15.21 -16.48
CA PRO A 146 -17.18 13.93 -16.57
C PRO A 146 -16.18 12.78 -16.49
N GLY A 147 -16.59 11.70 -15.81
CA GLY A 147 -15.84 10.45 -15.79
C GLY A 147 -15.82 9.79 -17.15
N LYS A 148 -14.81 8.96 -17.40
CA LYS A 148 -14.67 8.21 -18.65
C LYS A 148 -14.50 6.74 -18.34
N ALA A 149 -15.29 5.91 -19.01
CA ALA A 149 -15.08 4.48 -19.00
C ALA A 149 -13.70 4.17 -19.59
N GLY A 150 -13.03 3.18 -19.04
CA GLY A 150 -11.73 2.76 -19.52
C GLY A 150 -11.36 1.40 -18.95
N LYS A 151 -10.08 1.05 -19.08
CA LYS A 151 -9.54 -0.15 -18.46
C LYS A 151 -8.85 0.22 -17.16
N SER A 152 -9.00 -0.65 -16.17
CA SER A 152 -8.23 -0.59 -14.94
C SER A 152 -7.78 -1.99 -14.58
N LEU A 153 -6.79 -2.08 -13.71
CA LEU A 153 -6.29 -3.36 -13.21
C LEU A 153 -7.42 -4.10 -12.47
N ASP A 154 -7.60 -5.38 -12.75
CA ASP A 154 -8.40 -6.25 -11.88
C ASP A 154 -7.51 -6.66 -10.71
N VAL A 155 -7.60 -5.91 -9.60
CA VAL A 155 -6.75 -6.07 -8.41
C VAL A 155 -6.81 -7.51 -7.89
N ASN A 156 -8.01 -8.08 -7.74
CA ASN A 156 -8.20 -9.41 -7.16
C ASN A 156 -7.54 -10.50 -8.01
N ARG A 157 -7.73 -10.47 -9.34
CA ARG A 157 -7.05 -11.43 -10.23
C ARG A 157 -5.56 -11.16 -10.33
N SER A 158 -5.15 -9.90 -10.26
CA SER A 158 -3.73 -9.51 -10.30
C SER A 158 -2.96 -9.96 -9.07
N MET A 159 -3.59 -10.02 -7.89
CA MET A 159 -2.96 -10.57 -6.68
C MET A 159 -2.46 -12.01 -6.90
N ILE A 160 -3.25 -12.84 -7.60
CA ILE A 160 -2.89 -14.23 -7.90
C ILE A 160 -1.68 -14.25 -8.85
N ALA A 161 -1.76 -13.50 -9.95
CA ALA A 161 -0.69 -13.42 -10.94
C ALA A 161 0.65 -12.92 -10.32
N VAL A 162 0.59 -11.93 -9.43
CA VAL A 162 1.77 -11.40 -8.75
C VAL A 162 2.39 -12.39 -7.76
N LYS A 163 1.57 -13.10 -6.97
CA LYS A 163 2.06 -14.14 -6.06
C LYS A 163 2.78 -15.25 -6.83
N ASP A 164 2.25 -15.66 -7.97
CA ASP A 164 2.85 -16.70 -8.82
C ASP A 164 4.11 -16.21 -9.53
N ALA A 165 4.11 -14.96 -10.02
CA ALA A 165 5.28 -14.30 -10.56
C ALA A 165 6.42 -14.23 -9.54
N TYR A 166 6.11 -13.86 -8.30
CA TYR A 166 7.09 -13.78 -7.22
C TYR A 166 7.70 -15.15 -6.90
N ARG A 167 6.88 -16.20 -6.78
CA ARG A 167 7.36 -17.57 -6.59
C ARG A 167 8.31 -18.00 -7.72
N THR A 168 7.93 -17.70 -8.96
CA THR A 168 8.70 -18.03 -10.16
C THR A 168 10.05 -17.29 -10.17
N LEU A 169 10.06 -16.00 -9.82
CA LEU A 169 11.26 -15.19 -9.68
C LEU A 169 12.22 -15.77 -8.66
N VAL A 170 11.73 -16.11 -7.46
CA VAL A 170 12.57 -16.69 -6.40
C VAL A 170 13.14 -18.06 -6.83
N GLN A 171 12.29 -18.90 -7.43
CA GLN A 171 12.67 -20.24 -7.88
C GLN A 171 13.71 -20.22 -9.01
N THR A 172 13.46 -19.42 -10.05
CA THR A 172 14.22 -19.49 -11.30
C THR A 172 15.26 -18.38 -11.45
N GLY A 173 15.11 -17.29 -10.71
CA GLY A 173 15.88 -16.06 -10.92
C GLY A 173 15.49 -15.28 -12.18
N LYS A 174 14.43 -15.70 -12.89
CA LYS A 174 13.93 -15.00 -14.08
C LYS A 174 12.93 -13.92 -13.67
N ALA A 175 13.15 -12.72 -14.18
CA ALA A 175 12.30 -11.56 -13.94
C ALA A 175 11.53 -11.19 -15.23
N ASP A 176 10.92 -12.20 -15.87
CA ASP A 176 10.13 -11.97 -17.08
C ASP A 176 8.92 -11.08 -16.76
N ALA A 177 8.57 -10.20 -17.70
CA ALA A 177 7.45 -9.28 -17.50
C ALA A 177 6.12 -10.05 -17.46
N VAL A 178 5.36 -9.89 -16.37
CA VAL A 178 4.08 -10.59 -16.18
C VAL A 178 2.91 -9.68 -16.55
N PRO A 179 2.06 -10.07 -17.52
CA PRO A 179 0.87 -9.31 -17.85
C PRO A 179 -0.17 -9.47 -16.74
N LEU A 180 -0.65 -8.34 -16.23
CA LEU A 180 -1.69 -8.33 -15.23
C LEU A 180 -3.08 -8.21 -15.86
N PRO A 181 -4.09 -8.93 -15.34
CA PRO A 181 -5.46 -8.83 -15.81
C PRO A 181 -6.01 -7.42 -15.69
N VAL A 182 -6.63 -6.94 -16.77
CA VAL A 182 -7.35 -5.66 -16.81
C VAL A 182 -8.83 -5.92 -17.05
N ALA A 183 -9.67 -5.08 -16.44
CA ALA A 183 -11.12 -5.11 -16.61
C ALA A 183 -11.61 -3.73 -17.06
N VAL A 184 -12.74 -3.72 -17.76
CA VAL A 184 -13.44 -2.47 -18.06
C VAL A 184 -14.04 -1.93 -16.76
N ARG A 185 -13.72 -0.67 -16.43
CA ARG A 185 -14.25 0.03 -15.28
C ARG A 185 -15.08 1.23 -15.74
N GLN A 186 -16.30 1.29 -15.24
CA GLN A 186 -17.17 2.45 -15.40
C GLN A 186 -16.91 3.47 -14.29
N PRO A 187 -17.05 4.78 -14.54
CA PRO A 187 -17.00 5.78 -13.49
C PRO A 187 -18.15 5.54 -12.50
N THR A 188 -17.83 5.63 -11.22
CA THR A 188 -18.80 5.51 -10.12
C THR A 188 -19.57 6.81 -9.90
N VAL A 189 -18.93 7.95 -10.17
CA VAL A 189 -19.54 9.27 -10.09
C VAL A 189 -20.23 9.59 -11.41
N GLY A 190 -21.57 9.57 -11.39
CA GLY A 190 -22.40 9.93 -12.53
C GLY A 190 -22.64 11.44 -12.66
N GLN A 191 -23.28 11.84 -13.76
CA GLN A 191 -23.57 13.26 -14.05
C GLN A 191 -24.44 13.93 -12.97
N ALA A 192 -25.47 13.21 -12.47
CA ALA A 192 -26.34 13.73 -11.41
C ALA A 192 -25.59 14.10 -10.13
N GLU A 193 -24.56 13.33 -9.78
CA GLU A 193 -23.72 13.62 -8.61
C GLU A 193 -22.81 14.83 -8.86
N ILE A 194 -22.25 14.96 -10.06
CA ILE A 194 -21.47 16.13 -10.46
C ILE A 194 -22.35 17.39 -10.38
N ASP A 195 -23.57 17.33 -10.91
CA ASP A 195 -24.50 18.47 -10.89
C ASP A 195 -24.86 18.87 -9.46
N ARG A 196 -25.18 17.89 -8.60
CA ARG A 196 -25.41 18.11 -7.16
C ARG A 196 -24.23 18.81 -6.49
N ALA A 197 -23.02 18.25 -6.62
CA ALA A 197 -21.82 18.80 -6.01
C ALA A 197 -21.47 20.19 -6.56
N MET A 198 -21.75 20.43 -7.83
CA MET A 198 -21.57 21.72 -8.48
C MET A 198 -22.48 22.79 -7.88
N GLU A 199 -23.75 22.45 -7.65
CA GLU A 199 -24.76 23.37 -7.12
C GLU A 199 -24.66 23.58 -5.60
N GLU A 200 -24.50 22.50 -4.84
CA GLU A 200 -24.49 22.55 -3.37
C GLU A 200 -23.19 23.12 -2.81
N PHE A 201 -22.05 22.89 -3.48
CA PHE A 201 -20.75 23.28 -2.96
C PHE A 201 -19.91 24.08 -3.95
N ALA A 202 -19.63 23.56 -5.15
CA ALA A 202 -18.54 24.11 -5.95
C ALA A 202 -18.81 25.53 -6.49
N LYS A 203 -20.02 25.81 -6.98
CA LYS A 203 -20.45 27.16 -7.38
C LYS A 203 -20.47 28.13 -6.18
N PRO A 204 -21.12 27.82 -5.04
CA PRO A 204 -21.04 28.63 -3.83
C PRO A 204 -19.61 28.89 -3.36
N ALA A 205 -18.76 27.86 -3.32
CA ALA A 205 -17.38 27.96 -2.85
C ALA A 205 -16.59 28.99 -3.67
N MET A 206 -16.77 28.99 -5.00
CA MET A 206 -16.04 29.87 -5.92
C MET A 206 -16.71 31.24 -6.16
N SER A 207 -17.86 31.51 -5.54
CA SER A 207 -18.65 32.73 -5.81
C SER A 207 -18.04 34.02 -5.27
N ALA A 208 -17.27 33.94 -4.19
CA ALA A 208 -16.66 35.09 -3.51
C ALA A 208 -15.50 34.67 -2.62
N ASN A 209 -14.87 35.63 -1.94
CA ASN A 209 -13.86 35.32 -0.93
C ASN A 209 -14.50 34.68 0.31
N VAL A 210 -13.77 33.78 0.97
CA VAL A 210 -14.02 33.38 2.36
C VAL A 210 -12.98 34.06 3.24
N THR A 211 -13.38 34.58 4.40
CA THR A 211 -12.48 35.28 5.32
C THR A 211 -12.36 34.51 6.61
N ILE A 212 -11.14 34.16 6.97
CA ILE A 212 -10.83 33.47 8.23
C ILE A 212 -10.24 34.47 9.20
N LYS A 213 -10.77 34.52 10.42
CA LYS A 213 -10.33 35.40 11.50
C LYS A 213 -9.85 34.58 12.69
N ALA A 214 -8.79 35.02 13.36
CA ALA A 214 -8.32 34.45 14.61
C ALA A 214 -7.42 35.45 15.33
N GLY A 215 -7.56 35.59 16.65
CA GLY A 215 -6.71 36.47 17.47
C GLY A 215 -6.57 37.91 16.95
N GLY A 216 -7.68 38.49 16.46
CA GLY A 216 -7.71 39.84 15.87
C GLY A 216 -7.10 39.96 14.46
N LYS A 217 -6.55 38.88 13.91
CA LYS A 217 -6.02 38.82 12.53
C LYS A 217 -7.06 38.27 11.57
N SER A 218 -6.92 38.59 10.29
CA SER A 218 -7.88 38.21 9.24
C SER A 218 -7.15 37.86 7.94
N LEU A 219 -7.55 36.78 7.27
CA LEU A 219 -6.98 36.33 6.00
C LEU A 219 -8.09 35.93 5.02
N PRO A 220 -8.21 36.61 3.86
CA PRO A 220 -9.16 36.21 2.81
C PRO A 220 -8.57 35.14 1.87
N PHE A 221 -9.40 34.17 1.50
CA PHE A 221 -9.11 33.18 0.46
C PHE A 221 -10.08 33.39 -0.70
N GLY A 222 -9.55 33.73 -1.87
CA GLY A 222 -10.35 34.10 -3.03
C GLY A 222 -10.35 33.10 -4.19
N PRO A 223 -11.36 33.16 -5.08
CA PRO A 223 -11.54 32.20 -6.17
C PRO A 223 -10.50 32.33 -7.29
N LEU A 224 -9.76 33.44 -7.37
CA LEU A 224 -8.76 33.65 -8.42
C LEU A 224 -7.39 33.01 -8.12
N LYS A 225 -7.01 32.89 -6.84
CA LYS A 225 -5.65 32.51 -6.45
C LYS A 225 -5.60 31.44 -5.37
N SER A 226 -6.32 31.64 -4.26
CA SER A 226 -6.16 30.80 -3.07
C SER A 226 -7.06 29.56 -3.14
N LEU A 227 -8.36 29.72 -3.42
CA LEU A 227 -9.32 28.60 -3.43
C LEU A 227 -8.99 27.52 -4.47
N PRO A 228 -8.60 27.84 -5.73
CA PRO A 228 -8.17 26.81 -6.70
C PRO A 228 -6.98 25.97 -6.26
N LYS A 229 -6.13 26.49 -5.37
CA LYS A 229 -4.94 25.78 -4.89
C LYS A 229 -5.24 24.83 -3.74
N ILE A 230 -6.27 25.12 -2.96
CA ILE A 230 -6.58 24.36 -1.74
C ILE A 230 -7.77 23.45 -1.89
N LEU A 231 -8.66 23.67 -2.87
CA LEU A 231 -9.87 22.90 -3.06
C LEU A 231 -9.72 21.85 -4.16
N SER A 232 -10.14 20.64 -3.85
CA SER A 232 -10.39 19.58 -4.83
C SER A 232 -11.60 18.74 -4.42
N MET A 233 -12.07 17.86 -5.28
CA MET A 233 -13.08 16.87 -4.94
C MET A 233 -12.58 15.47 -5.28
N LYS A 234 -12.85 14.51 -4.40
CA LYS A 234 -12.58 13.09 -4.64
C LYS A 234 -13.88 12.30 -4.66
N ALA A 235 -13.90 11.24 -5.44
CA ALA A 235 -14.96 10.24 -5.35
C ALA A 235 -14.81 9.45 -4.05
N ASP A 236 -15.90 9.29 -3.31
CA ASP A 236 -16.02 8.43 -2.15
C ASP A 236 -17.41 7.77 -2.20
N ASN A 237 -17.44 6.45 -2.35
CA ASN A 237 -18.67 5.66 -2.45
C ASN A 237 -19.69 6.22 -3.49
N GLY A 238 -19.20 6.62 -4.66
CA GLY A 238 -20.01 7.19 -5.74
C GLY A 238 -20.47 8.64 -5.53
N LYS A 239 -20.02 9.30 -4.45
CA LYS A 239 -20.27 10.72 -4.17
C LYS A 239 -18.99 11.55 -4.27
N LEU A 240 -19.13 12.83 -4.59
CA LEU A 240 -18.04 13.80 -4.52
C LEU A 240 -17.98 14.40 -3.13
N VAL A 241 -16.81 14.26 -2.49
CA VAL A 241 -16.51 14.88 -1.21
C VAL A 241 -15.38 15.89 -1.38
N GLU A 242 -15.51 17.03 -0.71
CA GLU A 242 -14.50 18.07 -0.75
C GLU A 242 -13.20 17.64 -0.04
N VAL A 243 -12.07 18.03 -0.63
CA VAL A 243 -10.74 17.80 -0.08
C VAL A 243 -10.02 19.14 -0.01
N TYR A 244 -9.42 19.38 1.15
CA TYR A 244 -8.65 20.57 1.44
C TYR A 244 -7.16 20.20 1.47
N ASP A 245 -6.37 20.81 0.60
CA ASP A 245 -4.92 20.65 0.60
C ASP A 245 -4.33 21.42 1.78
N LYS A 246 -4.04 20.69 2.87
CA LYS A 246 -3.51 21.27 4.10
C LYS A 246 -2.13 21.89 3.90
N ALA A 247 -1.29 21.31 3.04
CA ALA A 247 0.05 21.85 2.78
C ALA A 247 -0.06 23.20 2.05
N ALA A 248 -0.94 23.29 1.05
CA ALA A 248 -1.22 24.55 0.37
C ALA A 248 -1.88 25.58 1.29
N ILE A 249 -2.74 25.15 2.22
CA ILE A 249 -3.29 26.04 3.26
C ILE A 249 -2.15 26.56 4.15
N THR A 250 -1.25 25.70 4.65
CA THR A 250 -0.08 26.10 5.45
C THR A 250 0.78 27.13 4.73
N GLU A 251 1.04 26.95 3.43
CA GLU A 251 1.78 27.91 2.62
C GLU A 251 1.04 29.27 2.55
N LEU A 252 -0.28 29.24 2.34
CA LEU A 252 -1.10 30.44 2.20
C LEU A 252 -1.31 31.20 3.51
N ILE A 253 -1.41 30.52 4.66
CA ILE A 253 -1.47 31.21 5.97
C ILE A 253 -0.13 31.88 6.29
N GLY A 254 0.99 31.28 5.88
CA GLY A 254 2.33 31.79 6.12
C GLY A 254 2.55 32.17 7.58
N SER A 255 2.98 33.41 7.83
CA SER A 255 3.16 33.95 9.19
C SER A 255 1.93 34.69 9.73
N THR A 256 0.82 34.72 8.99
CA THR A 256 -0.36 35.53 9.33
C THR A 256 -0.84 35.20 10.74
N PHE A 257 -1.13 33.94 11.02
CA PHE A 257 -1.62 33.51 12.34
C PHE A 257 -0.51 33.07 13.30
N LYS A 258 0.75 33.43 13.01
CA LYS A 258 1.86 33.05 13.88
C LYS A 258 1.65 33.55 15.31
N GLY A 259 1.78 32.66 16.29
CA GLY A 259 1.58 32.92 17.72
C GLY A 259 0.12 33.12 18.15
N VAL A 260 -0.86 32.90 17.26
CA VAL A 260 -2.28 32.97 17.61
C VAL A 260 -2.70 31.61 18.16
N MET A 261 -3.03 31.56 19.45
CA MET A 261 -3.45 30.34 20.13
C MET A 261 -4.97 30.22 20.15
N VAL A 262 -5.50 29.06 19.75
CA VAL A 262 -6.93 28.73 19.73
C VAL A 262 -7.20 27.42 20.48
N SER A 263 -8.45 27.22 20.89
CA SER A 263 -8.92 25.99 21.53
C SER A 263 -10.34 25.69 21.06
N GLU A 264 -10.54 24.57 20.38
CA GLU A 264 -11.88 24.05 20.01
C GLU A 264 -12.22 22.84 20.89
N GLY A 265 -12.35 23.06 22.20
CA GLY A 265 -12.70 22.00 23.16
C GLY A 265 -11.54 21.07 23.56
N GLY A 266 -10.30 21.47 23.29
CA GLY A 266 -9.07 20.74 23.63
C GLY A 266 -7.92 21.65 24.08
N PRO A 267 -6.69 21.12 24.23
CA PRO A 267 -5.52 21.92 24.58
C PRO A 267 -5.31 23.09 23.61
N LYS A 268 -4.86 24.24 24.16
CA LYS A 268 -4.49 25.39 23.33
C LYS A 268 -3.38 25.01 22.37
N HIS A 269 -3.56 25.32 21.10
CA HIS A 269 -2.57 25.15 20.05
C HIS A 269 -2.58 26.36 19.12
N GLU A 270 -1.52 26.53 18.35
CA GLU A 270 -1.43 27.61 17.37
C GLU A 270 -2.33 27.30 16.17
N VAL A 271 -2.97 28.33 15.60
CA VAL A 271 -3.86 28.17 14.43
C VAL A 271 -3.15 27.41 13.31
N SER A 272 -3.75 26.29 12.92
CA SER A 272 -3.20 25.33 11.97
C SER A 272 -4.01 25.30 10.67
N ALA A 273 -3.49 24.58 9.67
CA ALA A 273 -4.23 24.31 8.44
C ALA A 273 -5.51 23.48 8.69
N ASP A 274 -5.54 22.68 9.75
CA ASP A 274 -6.72 21.89 10.13
C ASP A 274 -7.87 22.78 10.60
N ASP A 275 -7.56 23.77 11.44
CA ASP A 275 -8.57 24.73 11.93
C ASP A 275 -9.13 25.56 10.79
N VAL A 276 -8.25 26.03 9.89
CA VAL A 276 -8.65 26.78 8.69
C VAL A 276 -9.52 25.94 7.76
N ALA A 277 -9.13 24.68 7.51
CA ALA A 277 -9.93 23.77 6.68
C ALA A 277 -11.29 23.47 7.32
N ALA A 278 -11.35 23.26 8.65
CA ALA A 278 -12.58 23.04 9.39
C ALA A 278 -13.53 24.25 9.29
N ALA A 279 -13.02 25.47 9.51
CA ALA A 279 -13.77 26.71 9.37
C ALA A 279 -14.32 26.91 7.94
N MET A 280 -13.53 26.55 6.92
CA MET A 280 -13.94 26.67 5.52
C MET A 280 -15.10 25.75 5.12
N LYS A 281 -15.24 24.57 5.74
CA LYS A 281 -16.29 23.58 5.37
C LYS A 281 -17.68 24.21 5.34
N THR A 282 -18.03 24.96 6.37
CA THR A 282 -19.34 25.62 6.44
C THR A 282 -19.34 26.93 5.65
N ALA A 283 -18.27 27.71 5.76
CA ALA A 283 -18.19 29.05 5.18
C ALA A 283 -18.31 29.07 3.65
N LEU A 284 -17.71 28.09 2.97
CA LEU A 284 -17.71 28.02 1.51
C LEU A 284 -19.10 27.74 0.91
N ARG A 285 -20.04 27.21 1.71
CA ARG A 285 -21.45 27.05 1.34
C ARG A 285 -22.27 28.33 1.53
N GLY A 286 -21.71 29.31 2.25
CA GLY A 286 -22.32 30.60 2.49
C GLY A 286 -22.50 31.42 1.21
N LYS A 287 -23.67 32.04 1.08
CA LYS A 287 -24.04 32.93 -0.03
C LYS A 287 -23.89 34.42 0.31
N THR A 288 -23.72 34.74 1.58
CA THR A 288 -23.55 36.12 2.06
C THR A 288 -22.17 36.33 2.68
N THR A 289 -21.68 37.57 2.69
CA THR A 289 -20.40 37.92 3.32
C THR A 289 -20.32 37.49 4.78
N ALA A 290 -21.43 37.58 5.51
CA ALA A 290 -21.51 37.16 6.91
C ALA A 290 -21.31 35.64 7.06
N GLN A 291 -21.98 34.84 6.23
CA GLN A 291 -21.82 33.38 6.23
C GLN A 291 -20.42 32.93 5.79
N ARG A 292 -19.73 33.76 4.99
CA ARG A 292 -18.39 33.50 4.46
C ARG A 292 -17.27 34.10 5.32
N THR A 293 -17.60 34.61 6.51
CA THR A 293 -16.62 35.10 7.47
C THR A 293 -16.70 34.25 8.72
N VAL A 294 -15.62 33.53 9.03
CA VAL A 294 -15.57 32.63 10.20
C VAL A 294 -14.42 33.03 11.10
N THR A 295 -14.68 33.04 12.40
CA THR A 295 -13.68 33.23 13.44
C THR A 295 -13.34 31.87 14.05
N ILE A 296 -12.06 31.50 14.05
CA ILE A 296 -11.52 30.32 14.71
C ILE A 296 -11.13 30.73 16.13
N GLY A 297 -11.72 30.06 17.11
CA GLY A 297 -11.38 30.22 18.52
C GLY A 297 -11.72 31.59 19.12
N GLU A 298 -12.67 31.59 20.05
CA GLU A 298 -12.48 32.22 21.35
C GLU A 298 -12.10 31.13 22.36
#